data_AF-A0AAU4AIZ7-F1
#
_entry.id   AF-A0AAU4AIZ7-F1
#
_cell.length_a   1.000
_cell.length_b   1.000
_cell.length_c   1.000
_cell.angle_alpha   90.00
_cell.angle_beta   90.00
_cell.angle_gamma   90.00
#
_symmetry.space_group_name_H-M   'P 1'
#
loop_
_entity.id
_entity.type
_entity.pdbx_description
1 polymer ?
#
loop_
_entity_poly.entity_id
_entity_poly.type
_entity_poly.pdbx_seq_one_letter_code
_entity_poly.pdbx_strand_id
1 'polypeptide(L)'
;MKRLELVIVQFEEIKGLIKADRIPQLRLAHILLDSAVELIMHRMIRAELHGERYDFDRLETLRRIEVDRQSEDPRLRRFATRGPSSDNIRAEIERLAEKVTSRSQRRDIGRDFGRKIDFLAGRKKLPEDLGPVLKRLHEYRNETYHRDQHRIEVIRPAVLIYFDAACTVLDRYEPGVLIDSHLLGPELERFQADLPSRTDWFELPRRAAKRLREEVGLDLTAVRTALVDHLVGRLYDLESGLTYIEENITGGAIPGDGIRAMQVKRDDVEAIFDNDVMRSRPYPLTMNDVRSWTERAKSMNGLEDKRALFTEFAALEHAFEDLERKVLDAVWRIDEQANTR
;
A
#
# COMPACT_ATOMS: atom_id res chain seq x y z
N MET A 1 16.31 15.98 -16.49
CA MET A 1 16.86 14.68 -16.96
C MET A 1 17.40 13.81 -15.84
N LYS A 2 18.45 14.22 -15.10
CA LYS A 2 19.06 13.44 -13.99
C LYS A 2 18.08 12.78 -13.00
N ARG A 3 16.96 13.45 -12.70
CA ARG A 3 15.92 12.89 -11.80
C ARG A 3 15.23 11.67 -12.38
N LEU A 4 14.88 11.70 -13.67
CA LEU A 4 14.24 10.58 -14.36
C LEU A 4 15.24 9.44 -14.55
N GLU A 5 16.46 9.76 -14.98
CA GLU A 5 17.56 8.81 -15.12
C GLU A 5 17.81 8.01 -13.83
N LEU A 6 17.87 8.67 -12.66
CA LEU A 6 17.99 7.97 -11.38
C LEU A 6 16.89 6.93 -11.15
N VAL A 7 15.65 7.26 -11.52
CA VAL A 7 14.51 6.33 -11.40
C VAL A 7 14.67 5.18 -12.39
N ILE A 8 15.03 5.47 -13.64
CA ILE A 8 15.23 4.44 -14.66
C ILE A 8 16.34 3.47 -14.28
N VAL A 9 17.48 3.96 -13.80
CA VAL A 9 18.57 3.12 -13.29
C VAL A 9 18.08 2.19 -12.18
N GLN A 10 17.27 2.68 -11.23
CA GLN A 10 16.69 1.82 -10.19
C GLN A 10 15.82 0.70 -10.80
N PHE A 11 14.98 1.01 -11.79
CA PHE A 11 14.16 -0.01 -12.46
C PHE A 11 15.00 -1.04 -13.23
N GLU A 12 16.10 -0.62 -13.86
CA GLU A 12 17.06 -1.53 -14.51
C GLU A 12 17.69 -2.51 -13.50
N GLU A 13 18.15 -2.00 -12.35
CA GLU A 13 18.71 -2.82 -11.28
C GLU A 13 17.68 -3.79 -10.71
N ILE A 14 16.46 -3.30 -10.44
CA ILE A 14 15.33 -4.12 -9.98
C ILE A 14 15.06 -5.26 -10.97
N LYS A 15 15.04 -4.97 -12.27
CA LYS A 15 14.86 -6.00 -13.32
C LYS A 15 15.98 -7.05 -13.25
N GLY A 16 17.23 -6.64 -13.08
CA GLY A 16 18.36 -7.56 -12.89
C GLY A 16 18.15 -8.49 -11.67
N LEU A 17 17.70 -7.93 -10.55
CA LEU A 17 17.39 -8.69 -9.34
C LEU A 17 16.23 -9.68 -9.53
N ILE A 18 15.16 -9.28 -10.25
CA ILE A 18 14.03 -10.16 -10.59
C ILE A 18 14.49 -11.33 -11.46
N LYS A 19 15.39 -11.09 -12.42
CA LYS A 19 15.94 -12.11 -13.32
C LYS A 19 16.87 -13.11 -12.61
N ALA A 20 17.54 -12.68 -11.55
CA ALA A 20 18.36 -13.58 -10.74
C ALA A 20 17.51 -14.62 -9.99
N ASP A 21 16.23 -14.33 -9.77
CA ASP A 21 15.20 -15.25 -9.24
C ASP A 21 15.56 -15.99 -7.95
N ARG A 22 16.29 -15.31 -7.07
CA ARG A 22 16.66 -15.81 -5.74
C ARG A 22 15.96 -14.98 -4.68
N ILE A 23 15.53 -15.63 -3.59
CA ILE A 23 14.78 -14.99 -2.51
C ILE A 23 15.45 -13.70 -2.00
N PRO A 24 16.78 -13.65 -1.70
CA PRO A 24 17.42 -12.42 -1.25
C PRO A 24 17.35 -11.29 -2.30
N GLN A 25 17.51 -11.62 -3.58
CA GLN A 25 17.42 -10.65 -4.68
C GLN A 25 15.99 -10.14 -4.88
N LEU A 26 14.99 -11.01 -4.76
CA LEU A 26 13.58 -10.63 -4.81
C LEU A 26 13.21 -9.72 -3.62
N ARG A 27 13.75 -9.97 -2.42
CA ARG A 27 13.59 -9.06 -1.27
C ARG A 27 14.18 -7.67 -1.55
N LEU A 28 15.40 -7.63 -2.08
CA LEU A 28 16.04 -6.37 -2.47
C LEU A 28 15.26 -5.65 -3.58
N ALA A 29 14.77 -6.39 -4.58
CA ALA A 29 13.92 -5.86 -5.64
C ALA A 29 12.65 -5.21 -5.05
N HIS A 30 12.00 -5.88 -4.10
CA HIS A 30 10.81 -5.35 -3.42
C HIS A 30 11.10 -4.02 -2.69
N ILE A 31 12.19 -3.95 -1.94
CA ILE A 31 12.60 -2.75 -1.20
C ILE A 31 12.91 -1.59 -2.16
N LEU A 32 13.64 -1.88 -3.25
CA LEU A 32 13.99 -0.88 -4.25
C LEU A 32 12.76 -0.38 -5.03
N LEU A 33 11.79 -1.27 -5.31
CA LEU A 33 10.52 -0.90 -5.92
C LEU A 33 9.74 0.09 -5.05
N ASP A 34 9.63 -0.21 -3.76
CA ASP A 34 8.96 0.66 -2.79
C ASP A 34 9.61 2.05 -2.74
N SER A 35 10.95 2.09 -2.65
CA SER A 35 11.70 3.34 -2.67
C SER A 35 11.54 4.12 -3.98
N ALA A 36 11.54 3.44 -5.13
CA ALA A 36 11.39 4.08 -6.44
C ALA A 36 9.98 4.68 -6.59
N VAL A 37 8.95 3.91 -6.21
CA VAL A 37 7.55 4.37 -6.23
C VAL A 37 7.34 5.54 -5.29
N GLU A 38 7.83 5.47 -4.05
CA GLU A 38 7.72 6.58 -3.10
C GLU A 38 8.42 7.84 -3.63
N LEU A 39 9.60 7.70 -4.22
CA LEU A 39 10.35 8.82 -4.79
C LEU A 39 9.61 9.48 -5.96
N ILE A 40 9.02 8.69 -6.86
CA ILE A 40 8.20 9.22 -7.97
C ILE A 40 6.98 9.95 -7.39
N MET A 41 6.22 9.31 -6.50
CA MET A 41 5.03 9.92 -5.88
C MET A 41 5.37 11.20 -5.14
N HIS A 42 6.46 11.22 -4.36
CA HIS A 42 6.92 12.41 -3.66
C HIS A 42 7.17 13.58 -4.63
N ARG A 43 7.78 13.31 -5.78
CA ARG A 43 8.02 14.34 -6.81
C ARG A 43 6.74 14.81 -7.47
N MET A 44 5.81 13.91 -7.79
CA MET A 44 4.48 14.26 -8.30
C MET A 44 3.73 15.16 -7.31
N ILE A 45 3.71 14.78 -6.03
CA ILE A 45 3.09 15.57 -4.95
C ILE A 45 3.70 16.95 -4.86
N ARG A 46 5.04 17.06 -4.94
CA ARG A 46 5.70 18.37 -4.91
C ARG A 46 5.30 19.24 -6.09
N ALA A 47 5.10 18.67 -7.28
CA ALA A 47 4.61 19.40 -8.44
C ALA A 47 3.18 19.91 -8.22
N GLU A 48 2.27 19.06 -7.74
CA GLU A 48 0.89 19.44 -7.41
C GLU A 48 0.83 20.55 -6.34
N LEU A 49 1.58 20.39 -5.24
CA LEU A 49 1.62 21.38 -4.17
C LEU A 49 2.32 22.69 -4.59
N HIS A 50 3.16 22.65 -5.63
CA HIS A 50 3.75 23.85 -6.20
C HIS A 50 2.72 24.69 -6.95
N GLY A 51 1.76 24.05 -7.64
CA GLY A 51 0.63 24.73 -8.28
C GLY A 51 -0.23 25.52 -7.28
N GLU A 52 -0.34 25.04 -6.05
CA GLU A 52 -1.07 25.71 -4.97
C GLU A 52 -0.24 26.76 -4.21
N ARG A 53 1.05 26.94 -4.54
CA ARG A 53 1.98 27.71 -3.69
C ARG A 53 1.51 29.14 -3.46
N TYR A 54 1.06 29.81 -4.52
CA TYR A 54 0.61 31.20 -4.43
C TYR A 54 -0.59 31.35 -3.49
N ASP A 55 -1.62 30.53 -3.68
CA ASP A 55 -2.83 30.55 -2.86
C ASP A 55 -2.54 30.14 -1.41
N PHE A 56 -1.62 29.20 -1.21
CA PHE A 56 -1.19 28.76 0.13
C PHE A 56 -0.44 29.87 0.87
N ASP A 57 0.55 30.50 0.24
CA ASP A 57 1.32 31.59 0.85
C ASP A 57 0.42 32.79 1.16
N ARG A 58 -0.57 33.06 0.29
CA ARG A 58 -1.61 34.08 0.52
C ARG A 58 -2.51 33.72 1.70
N LEU A 59 -2.99 32.48 1.79
CA LEU A 59 -3.82 32.00 2.90
C LEU A 59 -3.08 32.15 4.24
N GLU A 60 -1.83 31.72 4.32
CA GLU A 60 -1.03 31.81 5.55
C GLU A 60 -0.74 33.27 5.92
N THR A 61 -0.58 34.15 4.94
CA THR A 61 -0.46 35.61 5.17
C THR A 61 -1.75 36.17 5.76
N LEU A 62 -2.91 35.82 5.21
CA LEU A 62 -4.21 36.29 5.72
C LEU A 62 -4.50 35.78 7.13
N ARG A 63 -4.21 34.51 7.41
CA ARG A 63 -4.32 33.94 8.77
C ARG A 63 -3.44 34.67 9.78
N ARG A 64 -2.20 35.02 9.39
CA ARG A 64 -1.31 35.82 10.25
C ARG A 64 -1.90 37.20 10.54
N ILE A 65 -2.42 37.88 9.52
CA ILE A 65 -3.07 39.19 9.69
C ILE A 65 -4.28 39.08 10.62
N GLU A 66 -5.11 38.03 10.48
CA GLU A 66 -6.27 37.82 11.37
C GLU A 66 -5.83 37.63 12.83
N VAL A 67 -4.80 36.82 13.09
CA VAL A 67 -4.23 36.65 14.43
C VAL A 67 -3.65 37.96 14.97
N ASP A 68 -2.90 38.71 14.17
CA ASP A 68 -2.29 39.99 14.58
C ASP A 68 -3.36 41.06 14.90
N ARG A 69 -4.52 41.03 14.23
CA ARG A 69 -5.67 41.90 14.56
C ARG A 69 -6.31 41.58 15.90
N GLN A 70 -6.33 40.31 16.27
CA GLN A 70 -6.91 39.82 17.53
C GLN A 70 -5.91 39.87 18.70
N SER A 71 -4.60 40.02 18.41
CA SER A 71 -3.54 40.06 19.41
C SER A 71 -3.71 41.18 20.43
N GLU A 72 -3.37 40.96 21.70
CA GLU A 72 -3.36 41.99 22.75
C GLU A 72 -2.23 43.02 22.58
N ASP A 73 -1.18 42.70 21.82
CA ASP A 73 -0.04 43.60 21.59
C ASP A 73 -0.39 44.74 20.60
N PRO A 74 -0.36 46.02 21.03
CA PRO A 74 -0.65 47.17 20.17
C PRO A 74 0.31 47.30 18.98
N ARG A 75 1.54 46.79 19.07
CA ARG A 75 2.55 46.85 17.99
C ARG A 75 2.14 45.98 16.82
N LEU A 76 1.62 44.77 17.10
CA LEU A 76 1.13 43.83 16.08
C LEU A 76 -0.17 44.34 15.44
N ARG A 77 -1.10 44.86 16.27
CA ARG A 77 -2.36 45.44 15.79
C ARG A 77 -2.19 46.63 14.85
N ARG A 78 -1.23 47.51 15.13
CA ARG A 78 -1.04 48.78 14.38
C ARG A 78 -0.80 48.58 12.89
N PHE A 79 -0.14 47.49 12.50
CA PHE A 79 0.13 47.18 11.09
C PHE A 79 -0.96 46.32 10.46
N ALA A 80 -1.70 45.54 11.24
CA ALA A 80 -2.72 44.62 10.75
C ALA A 80 -4.08 45.30 10.46
N THR A 81 -4.38 46.46 11.06
CA THR A 81 -5.64 47.20 10.85
C THR A 81 -5.70 48.02 9.56
N ARG A 82 -4.58 48.19 8.85
CA ARG A 82 -4.56 48.82 7.52
C ARG A 82 -4.90 47.77 6.46
N GLY A 83 -6.04 47.90 5.79
CA GLY A 83 -6.44 47.02 4.69
C GLY A 83 -7.93 46.61 4.71
N PRO A 84 -8.29 45.49 4.06
CA PRO A 84 -9.67 44.99 4.00
C PRO A 84 -10.30 44.76 5.38
N SER A 85 -11.64 44.81 5.49
CA SER A 85 -12.35 44.51 6.73
C SER A 85 -12.07 43.08 7.22
N SER A 86 -12.28 42.81 8.52
CA SER A 86 -12.07 41.46 9.08
C SER A 86 -13.00 40.43 8.44
N ASP A 87 -14.23 40.82 8.10
CA ASP A 87 -15.18 39.95 7.39
C ASP A 87 -14.68 39.58 6.00
N ASN A 88 -14.09 40.54 5.26
CA ASN A 88 -13.49 40.28 3.96
C ASN A 88 -12.28 39.34 4.07
N ILE A 89 -11.46 39.47 5.12
CA ILE A 89 -10.33 38.57 5.35
C ILE A 89 -10.83 37.16 5.66
N ARG A 90 -11.82 37.01 6.54
CA ARG A 90 -12.35 35.69 6.92
C ARG A 90 -12.99 34.97 5.73
N ALA A 91 -13.82 35.67 4.95
CA ALA A 91 -14.41 35.11 3.74
C ALA A 91 -13.34 34.65 2.72
N GLU A 92 -12.25 35.42 2.58
CA GLU A 92 -11.15 35.05 1.69
C GLU A 92 -10.32 33.87 2.23
N ILE A 93 -10.14 33.77 3.55
CA ILE A 93 -9.51 32.62 4.22
C ILE A 93 -10.32 31.35 3.94
N GLU A 94 -11.64 31.38 4.13
CA GLU A 94 -12.53 30.24 3.87
C GLU A 94 -12.43 29.82 2.39
N ARG A 95 -12.55 30.78 1.47
CA ARG A 95 -12.45 30.55 0.02
C ARG A 95 -11.10 29.95 -0.40
N LEU A 96 -9.99 30.36 0.23
CA LEU A 96 -8.66 29.83 -0.09
C LEU A 96 -8.40 28.48 0.61
N ALA A 97 -8.91 28.28 1.82
CA ALA A 97 -8.75 27.03 2.57
C ALA A 97 -9.36 25.83 1.84
N GLU A 98 -10.45 26.02 1.09
CA GLU A 98 -11.04 24.98 0.23
C GLU A 98 -10.18 24.63 -0.99
N LYS A 99 -9.32 25.54 -1.43
CA LYS A 99 -8.51 25.38 -2.65
C LYS A 99 -7.12 24.82 -2.42
N VAL A 100 -6.62 24.87 -1.18
CA VAL A 100 -5.24 24.51 -0.87
C VAL A 100 -5.15 23.39 0.15
N THR A 101 -4.14 22.56 -0.02
CA THR A 101 -3.80 21.53 0.94
C THR A 101 -3.22 22.17 2.20
N SER A 102 -3.83 21.92 3.35
CA SER A 102 -3.42 22.54 4.63
C SER A 102 -2.03 22.08 5.09
N ARG A 103 -1.43 22.82 6.04
CA ARG A 103 -0.08 22.51 6.56
C ARG A 103 0.03 21.15 7.25
N SER A 104 -1.00 20.73 8.01
CA SER A 104 -1.04 19.40 8.63
C SER A 104 -1.14 18.31 7.56
N GLN A 105 -2.07 18.46 6.62
CA GLN A 105 -2.21 17.52 5.49
C GLN A 105 -0.91 17.40 4.70
N ARG A 106 -0.24 18.51 4.35
CA ARG A 106 1.07 18.48 3.66
C ARG A 106 2.14 17.72 4.45
N ARG A 107 2.14 17.84 5.78
CA ARG A 107 3.06 17.10 6.65
C ARG A 107 2.76 15.61 6.65
N ASP A 108 1.48 15.26 6.77
CA ASP A 108 1.03 13.86 6.81
C ASP A 108 1.30 13.17 5.47
N ILE A 109 0.97 13.82 4.36
CA ILE A 109 1.31 13.38 2.99
C ILE A 109 2.83 13.20 2.83
N GLY A 110 3.64 14.07 3.43
CA GLY A 110 5.10 13.93 3.38
C GLY A 110 5.61 12.66 4.06
N ARG A 111 4.99 12.25 5.17
CA ARG A 111 5.47 11.16 6.04
C ARG A 111 4.86 9.80 5.71
N ASP A 112 3.58 9.75 5.39
CA ASP A 112 2.83 8.51 5.29
C ASP A 112 2.67 8.06 3.83
N PHE A 113 3.02 6.82 3.52
CA PHE A 113 2.94 6.28 2.15
C PHE A 113 1.50 6.19 1.64
N GLY A 114 0.56 5.76 2.49
CA GLY A 114 -0.86 5.69 2.15
C GLY A 114 -1.46 7.05 1.82
N ARG A 115 -1.13 8.09 2.61
CA ARG A 115 -1.57 9.48 2.36
C ARG A 115 -1.01 10.05 1.05
N LYS A 116 0.18 9.64 0.61
CA LYS A 116 0.72 10.00 -0.72
C LYS A 116 -0.16 9.45 -1.83
N ILE A 117 -0.55 8.18 -1.73
CA ILE A 117 -1.42 7.50 -2.69
C ILE A 117 -2.79 8.19 -2.73
N ASP A 118 -3.43 8.38 -1.57
CA ASP A 118 -4.76 8.96 -1.48
C ASP A 118 -4.80 10.38 -2.05
N PHE A 119 -3.77 11.17 -1.78
CA PHE A 119 -3.65 12.52 -2.34
C PHE A 119 -3.53 12.49 -3.87
N LEU A 120 -2.67 11.64 -4.43
CA LEU A 120 -2.48 11.56 -5.89
C LEU A 120 -3.69 10.96 -6.62
N ALA A 121 -4.36 9.97 -6.02
CA ALA A 121 -5.60 9.41 -6.53
C ALA A 121 -6.73 10.46 -6.52
N GLY A 122 -6.89 11.20 -5.42
CA GLY A 122 -7.87 12.29 -5.32
C GLY A 122 -7.61 13.43 -6.32
N ARG A 123 -6.37 13.61 -6.77
CA ARG A 123 -5.97 14.54 -7.84
C ARG A 123 -6.01 13.94 -9.24
N LYS A 124 -6.48 12.69 -9.38
CA LYS A 124 -6.53 11.92 -10.64
C LYS A 124 -5.17 11.76 -11.33
N LYS A 125 -4.10 11.84 -10.54
CA LYS A 125 -2.72 11.64 -10.99
C LYS A 125 -2.33 10.17 -10.98
N LEU A 126 -2.97 9.39 -10.12
CA LEU A 126 -2.92 7.93 -10.14
C LEU A 126 -4.33 7.35 -10.36
N PRO A 127 -4.45 6.19 -11.03
CA PRO A 127 -5.69 5.43 -11.06
C PRO A 127 -6.15 5.03 -9.65
N GLU A 128 -7.46 5.08 -9.39
CA GLU A 128 -8.02 4.78 -8.06
C GLU A 128 -7.83 3.31 -7.65
N ASP A 129 -7.93 2.40 -8.62
CA ASP A 129 -7.72 0.95 -8.47
C ASP A 129 -6.27 0.58 -8.15
N LEU A 130 -5.30 1.45 -8.43
CA LEU A 130 -3.89 1.24 -8.12
C LEU A 130 -3.59 1.43 -6.62
N GLY A 131 -4.40 2.22 -5.93
CA GLY A 131 -4.15 2.61 -4.54
C GLY A 131 -4.12 1.43 -3.57
N PRO A 132 -5.15 0.57 -3.54
CA PRO A 132 -5.17 -0.64 -2.69
C PRO A 132 -3.98 -1.57 -2.96
N VAL A 133 -3.63 -1.76 -4.23
CA VAL A 133 -2.48 -2.59 -4.66
C VAL A 133 -1.17 -2.06 -4.06
N LEU A 134 -0.89 -0.77 -4.25
CA LEU A 134 0.34 -0.15 -3.74
C LEU A 134 0.42 -0.17 -2.20
N LYS A 135 -0.69 0.09 -1.50
CA LYS A 135 -0.74 0.05 -0.03
C LYS A 135 -0.41 -1.36 0.48
N ARG A 136 -1.03 -2.39 -0.10
CA ARG A 136 -0.78 -3.77 0.33
C ARG A 136 0.67 -4.22 0.07
N LEU A 137 1.22 -3.87 -1.09
CA LEU A 137 2.61 -4.20 -1.41
C LEU A 137 3.60 -3.48 -0.49
N HIS A 138 3.31 -2.24 -0.11
CA HIS A 138 4.10 -1.52 0.89
C HIS A 138 4.04 -2.21 2.27
N GLU A 139 2.86 -2.68 2.70
CA GLU A 139 2.71 -3.48 3.94
C GLU A 139 3.53 -4.77 3.87
N TYR A 140 3.44 -5.51 2.77
CA TYR A 140 4.23 -6.72 2.54
C TYR A 140 5.73 -6.49 2.63
N ARG A 141 6.21 -5.37 2.07
CA ARG A 141 7.61 -4.97 2.19
C ARG A 141 7.98 -4.76 3.65
N ASN A 142 7.13 -4.11 4.44
CA ASN A 142 7.37 -3.87 5.86
C ASN A 142 7.36 -5.18 6.66
N GLU A 143 6.47 -6.13 6.35
CA GLU A 143 6.45 -7.45 6.98
C GLU A 143 7.71 -8.26 6.66
N THR A 144 8.11 -8.29 5.39
CA THR A 144 9.33 -8.95 4.89
C THR A 144 10.60 -8.40 5.53
N TYR A 145 10.60 -7.12 5.90
CA TYR A 145 11.76 -6.43 6.48
C TYR A 145 11.78 -6.45 8.01
N HIS A 146 10.64 -6.26 8.67
CA HIS A 146 10.59 -6.08 10.13
C HIS A 146 10.26 -7.35 10.93
N ARG A 147 9.56 -8.33 10.34
CA ARG A 147 9.06 -9.50 11.08
C ARG A 147 9.74 -10.81 10.71
N ASP A 148 10.64 -10.79 9.72
CA ASP A 148 11.22 -11.98 9.08
C ASP A 148 10.17 -13.05 8.68
N GLN A 149 8.90 -12.62 8.56
CA GLN A 149 7.79 -13.43 8.10
C GLN A 149 7.84 -13.41 6.57
N HIS A 150 8.64 -14.29 5.99
CA HIS A 150 8.71 -14.42 4.53
C HIS A 150 7.64 -15.38 4.05
N ARG A 151 6.75 -14.89 3.21
CA ARG A 151 5.94 -15.76 2.34
C ARG A 151 6.74 -16.02 1.08
N ILE A 152 7.71 -16.93 1.20
CA ILE A 152 8.69 -17.26 0.15
C ILE A 152 7.98 -17.67 -1.14
N GLU A 153 6.83 -18.31 -0.99
CA GLU A 153 5.98 -18.82 -2.07
C GLU A 153 5.38 -17.71 -2.93
N VAL A 154 5.14 -16.52 -2.35
CA VAL A 154 4.48 -15.40 -3.05
C VAL A 154 5.38 -14.18 -3.26
N ILE A 155 6.62 -14.19 -2.76
CA ILE A 155 7.52 -13.03 -2.93
C ILE A 155 7.75 -12.71 -4.41
N ARG A 156 7.92 -13.74 -5.26
CA ARG A 156 8.10 -13.55 -6.70
C ARG A 156 6.85 -12.94 -7.34
N PRO A 157 5.64 -13.53 -7.20
CA PRO A 157 4.38 -12.91 -7.64
C PRO A 157 4.21 -11.47 -7.16
N ALA A 158 4.45 -11.19 -5.87
CA ALA A 158 4.32 -9.86 -5.29
C ALA A 158 5.26 -8.86 -5.95
N VAL A 159 6.54 -9.22 -6.15
CA VAL A 159 7.53 -8.36 -6.80
C VAL A 159 7.17 -8.09 -8.26
N LEU A 160 6.68 -9.09 -9.01
CA LEU A 160 6.26 -8.91 -10.40
C LEU A 160 5.05 -7.96 -10.51
N ILE A 161 4.05 -8.14 -9.65
CA ILE A 161 2.88 -7.27 -9.59
C ILE A 161 3.29 -5.85 -9.18
N TYR A 162 4.20 -5.71 -8.22
CA TYR A 162 4.68 -4.41 -7.80
C TYR A 162 5.52 -3.74 -8.90
N PHE A 163 6.32 -4.49 -9.64
CA PHE A 163 7.03 -3.95 -10.79
C PHE A 163 6.06 -3.38 -11.83
N ASP A 164 4.98 -4.11 -12.14
CA ASP A 164 3.94 -3.62 -13.05
C ASP A 164 3.20 -2.38 -12.52
N ALA A 165 2.87 -2.36 -11.24
CA ALA A 165 2.27 -1.22 -10.55
C ALA A 165 3.22 0.00 -10.55
N ALA A 166 4.50 -0.22 -10.29
CA ALA A 166 5.54 0.81 -10.32
C ALA A 166 5.73 1.37 -11.74
N CYS A 167 5.68 0.52 -12.78
CA CYS A 167 5.63 0.98 -14.16
C CYS A 167 4.36 1.81 -14.44
N THR A 168 3.22 1.53 -13.79
CA THR A 168 2.03 2.40 -13.91
C THR A 168 2.27 3.77 -13.28
N VAL A 169 2.94 3.83 -12.13
CA VAL A 169 3.31 5.10 -11.49
C VAL A 169 4.32 5.88 -12.35
N LEU A 170 5.31 5.19 -12.93
CA LEU A 170 6.30 5.78 -13.84
C LEU A 170 5.66 6.32 -15.13
N ASP A 171 4.67 5.62 -15.70
CA ASP A 171 3.90 6.08 -16.86
C ASP A 171 3.17 7.41 -16.60
N ARG A 172 2.74 7.64 -15.36
CA ARG A 172 2.10 8.91 -14.95
C ARG A 172 3.06 9.96 -14.44
N TYR A 173 4.36 9.67 -14.43
CA TYR A 173 5.36 10.59 -13.90
C TYR A 173 5.68 11.70 -14.89
N GLU A 174 5.38 12.93 -14.52
CA GLU A 174 5.78 14.13 -15.26
C GLU A 174 7.01 14.76 -14.58
N PRO A 175 8.21 14.73 -15.19
CA PRO A 175 9.45 15.20 -14.57
C PRO A 175 9.51 16.71 -14.33
N GLY A 176 8.46 17.47 -14.68
CA GLY A 176 8.34 18.92 -14.47
C GLY A 176 9.23 19.74 -15.40
N VAL A 177 9.61 20.94 -14.97
CA VAL A 177 10.47 21.85 -15.75
C VAL A 177 11.83 21.20 -16.00
N LEU A 178 12.13 20.99 -17.28
CA LEU A 178 13.40 20.44 -17.73
C LEU A 178 14.37 21.59 -17.95
N ILE A 179 15.44 21.61 -17.14
CA ILE A 179 16.65 22.31 -17.52
C ILE A 179 17.33 21.40 -18.54
N ASP A 180 17.44 21.88 -19.77
CA ASP A 180 18.05 21.17 -20.88
C ASP A 180 19.47 20.77 -20.47
N SER A 181 19.71 19.47 -20.32
CA SER A 181 21.05 18.94 -20.15
C SER A 181 21.32 18.06 -21.35
N HIS A 182 22.18 18.55 -22.25
CA HIS A 182 22.49 17.92 -23.54
C HIS A 182 23.20 16.55 -23.44
N LEU A 183 23.30 15.96 -22.25
CA LEU A 183 23.89 14.65 -22.02
C LEU A 183 22.93 13.82 -21.17
N LEU A 184 22.49 12.72 -21.75
CA LEU A 184 21.70 11.70 -21.07
C LEU A 184 22.63 10.55 -20.71
N GLY A 185 22.41 9.90 -19.59
CA GLY A 185 23.09 8.64 -19.32
C GLY A 185 22.66 7.54 -20.31
N PRO A 186 23.52 6.54 -20.52
CA PRO A 186 23.29 5.46 -21.49
C PRO A 186 22.00 4.66 -21.20
N GLU A 187 21.60 4.55 -19.94
CA GLU A 187 20.37 3.88 -19.52
C GLU A 187 19.13 4.60 -20.03
N LEU A 188 19.19 5.93 -20.17
CA LEU A 188 18.08 6.73 -20.67
C LEU A 188 18.10 6.84 -22.21
N GLU A 189 19.29 6.86 -22.82
CA GLU A 189 19.48 6.91 -24.28
C GLU A 189 18.81 5.73 -25.00
N ARG A 190 18.84 4.53 -24.41
CA ARG A 190 18.24 3.33 -25.02
C ARG A 190 16.73 3.43 -25.23
N PHE A 191 16.05 4.29 -24.47
CA PHE A 191 14.61 4.56 -24.61
C PHE A 191 14.30 5.66 -25.64
N GLN A 192 15.34 6.27 -26.22
CA GLN A 192 15.23 7.34 -27.21
C GLN A 192 15.67 6.96 -28.61
N ALA A 193 16.41 5.86 -28.78
CA ALA A 193 16.96 5.44 -30.06
C ALA A 193 15.93 5.39 -31.21
N ASP A 194 14.65 5.23 -30.89
CA ASP A 194 13.53 5.16 -31.85
C ASP A 194 12.71 6.47 -31.96
N LEU A 195 13.22 7.63 -31.51
CA LEU A 195 12.51 8.92 -31.57
C LEU A 195 12.89 9.76 -32.81
N PRO A 196 11.91 10.43 -33.45
CA PRO A 196 12.22 11.55 -34.35
C PRO A 196 12.90 12.68 -33.58
N SER A 197 13.70 13.49 -34.28
CA SER A 197 14.65 14.51 -33.77
C SER A 197 14.07 15.58 -32.82
N ARG A 198 12.76 15.60 -32.57
CA ARG A 198 12.10 16.40 -31.52
C ARG A 198 11.55 15.46 -30.45
N THR A 199 12.38 15.15 -29.46
CA THR A 199 11.99 14.36 -28.29
C THR A 199 10.98 15.12 -27.44
N ASP A 200 9.75 14.62 -27.35
CA ASP A 200 8.86 15.00 -26.26
C ASP A 200 9.36 14.30 -24.99
N TRP A 201 10.06 15.06 -24.15
CA TRP A 201 10.62 14.57 -22.89
C TRP A 201 9.56 14.09 -21.89
N PHE A 202 8.30 14.51 -22.06
CA PHE A 202 7.18 14.03 -21.25
C PHE A 202 6.71 12.63 -21.66
N GLU A 203 7.05 12.17 -22.88
CA GLU A 203 6.76 10.82 -23.36
C GLU A 203 7.80 9.79 -22.89
N LEU A 204 8.98 10.23 -22.48
CA LEU A 204 10.08 9.34 -22.12
C LEU A 204 9.78 8.42 -20.91
N PRO A 205 9.18 8.91 -19.80
CA PRO A 205 8.75 8.03 -18.70
C PRO A 205 7.74 6.97 -19.15
N ARG A 206 6.78 7.34 -20.00
CA ARG A 206 5.75 6.44 -20.56
C ARG A 206 6.37 5.32 -21.39
N ARG A 207 7.29 5.68 -22.30
CA ARG A 207 8.02 4.72 -23.13
C ARG A 207 8.89 3.79 -22.29
N ALA A 208 9.62 4.34 -21.32
CA ALA A 208 10.45 3.56 -20.42
C ALA A 208 9.59 2.57 -19.61
N ALA A 209 8.48 3.03 -19.04
CA ALA A 209 7.53 2.18 -18.32
C ALA A 209 6.99 1.04 -19.20
N LYS A 210 6.59 1.34 -20.44
CA LYS A 210 6.10 0.33 -21.38
C LYS A 210 7.18 -0.72 -21.69
N ARG A 211 8.37 -0.29 -22.08
CA ARG A 211 9.47 -1.20 -22.44
C ARG A 211 9.97 -2.00 -21.24
N LEU A 212 10.08 -1.40 -20.06
CA LEU A 212 10.46 -2.11 -18.82
C LEU A 212 9.44 -3.21 -18.47
N ARG A 213 8.14 -2.91 -18.63
CA ARG A 213 7.06 -3.89 -18.41
C ARG A 213 7.16 -5.06 -19.39
N GLU A 214 7.42 -4.79 -20.66
CA GLU A 214 7.63 -5.82 -21.69
C GLU A 214 8.88 -6.67 -21.42
N GLU A 215 9.99 -6.05 -21.00
CA GLU A 215 11.27 -6.72 -20.76
C GLU A 215 11.31 -7.58 -19.48
N VAL A 216 10.56 -7.21 -18.43
CA VAL A 216 10.40 -8.06 -17.24
C VAL A 216 9.44 -9.20 -17.54
N GLY A 217 8.32 -8.89 -18.20
CA GLY A 217 7.25 -9.84 -18.48
C GLY A 217 6.51 -10.27 -17.20
N LEU A 218 5.19 -10.12 -17.20
CA LEU A 218 4.34 -10.69 -16.17
C LEU A 218 3.53 -11.81 -16.80
N ASP A 219 3.89 -13.06 -16.48
CA ASP A 219 3.05 -14.21 -16.79
C ASP A 219 1.89 -14.24 -15.80
N LEU A 220 0.76 -13.66 -16.22
CA LEU A 220 -0.40 -13.53 -15.36
C LEU A 220 -0.97 -14.90 -14.96
N THR A 221 -0.85 -15.91 -15.82
CA THR A 221 -1.32 -17.26 -15.51
C THR A 221 -0.47 -17.85 -14.39
N ALA A 222 0.86 -17.80 -14.51
CA ALA A 222 1.76 -18.31 -13.48
C ALA A 222 1.60 -17.55 -12.15
N VAL A 223 1.48 -16.22 -12.21
CA VAL A 223 1.22 -15.37 -11.03
C VAL A 223 -0.11 -15.76 -10.37
N ARG A 224 -1.17 -15.92 -11.15
CA ARG A 224 -2.49 -16.30 -10.65
C ARG A 224 -2.45 -17.66 -9.96
N THR A 225 -1.88 -18.67 -10.59
CA THR A 225 -1.74 -20.00 -10.01
C THR A 225 -0.98 -19.92 -8.67
N ALA A 226 0.16 -19.24 -8.62
CA ALA A 226 0.94 -19.12 -7.39
C ALA A 226 0.17 -18.41 -6.25
N LEU A 227 -0.59 -17.35 -6.56
CA LEU A 227 -1.39 -16.65 -5.56
C LEU A 227 -2.57 -17.49 -5.06
N VAL A 228 -3.27 -18.18 -5.96
CA VAL A 228 -4.40 -19.05 -5.62
C VAL A 228 -3.93 -20.23 -4.78
N ASP A 229 -2.88 -20.93 -5.22
CA ASP A 229 -2.32 -22.08 -4.50
C ASP A 229 -1.87 -21.68 -3.09
N HIS A 230 -1.25 -20.50 -2.96
CA HIS A 230 -0.86 -19.98 -1.65
C HIS A 230 -2.05 -19.72 -0.72
N LEU A 231 -3.11 -19.05 -1.21
CA LEU A 231 -4.31 -18.80 -0.41
C LEU A 231 -5.01 -20.10 -0.01
N VAL A 232 -5.18 -21.01 -0.96
CA VAL A 232 -5.86 -22.30 -0.72
C VAL A 232 -5.06 -23.14 0.28
N GLY A 233 -3.73 -23.19 0.14
CA GLY A 233 -2.87 -23.89 1.09
C GLY A 233 -3.04 -23.35 2.51
N ARG A 234 -2.97 -22.02 2.69
CA ARG A 234 -3.15 -21.39 4.01
C ARG A 234 -4.53 -21.59 4.60
N LEU A 235 -5.58 -21.55 3.77
CA LEU A 235 -6.94 -21.80 4.23
C LEU A 235 -7.14 -23.28 4.62
N TYR A 236 -6.47 -24.21 3.94
CA TYR A 236 -6.45 -25.62 4.32
C TYR A 236 -5.69 -25.84 5.64
N ASP A 237 -4.54 -25.19 5.83
CA ASP A 237 -3.78 -25.22 7.08
C ASP A 237 -4.59 -24.61 8.23
N LEU A 238 -5.31 -23.51 7.97
CA LEU A 238 -6.23 -22.89 8.91
C LEU A 238 -7.36 -23.85 9.33
N GLU A 239 -8.03 -24.48 8.37
CA GLU A 239 -9.11 -25.45 8.63
C GLU A 239 -8.59 -26.67 9.40
N SER A 240 -7.41 -27.18 9.03
CA SER A 240 -6.75 -28.28 9.71
C SER A 240 -6.37 -27.91 11.15
N GLY A 241 -5.81 -26.72 11.36
CA GLY A 241 -5.47 -26.21 12.68
C GLY A 241 -6.69 -25.99 13.57
N LEU A 242 -7.80 -25.49 13.01
CA LEU A 242 -9.07 -25.36 13.72
C LEU A 242 -9.63 -26.74 14.15
N THR A 243 -9.54 -27.73 13.28
CA THR A 243 -9.93 -29.12 13.58
C THR A 243 -9.06 -29.69 14.69
N TYR A 244 -7.75 -29.50 14.61
CA TYR A 244 -6.81 -29.96 15.64
C TYR A 244 -7.09 -29.30 17.01
N ILE A 245 -7.38 -28.01 17.04
CA ILE A 245 -7.78 -27.32 18.27
C ILE A 245 -9.06 -27.95 18.82
N GLU A 246 -10.07 -28.17 17.98
CA GLU A 246 -11.34 -28.76 18.38
C GLU A 246 -11.16 -30.16 19.01
N GLU A 247 -10.33 -31.01 18.40
CA GLU A 247 -9.99 -32.35 18.93
C GLU A 247 -9.32 -32.31 20.31
N ASN A 248 -8.65 -31.20 20.64
CA ASN A 248 -7.95 -30.99 21.90
C ASN A 248 -8.75 -30.18 22.94
N ILE A 249 -9.98 -29.78 22.64
CA ILE A 249 -10.87 -29.13 23.63
C ILE A 249 -11.38 -30.18 24.63
N THR A 250 -11.14 -29.91 25.92
CA THR A 250 -11.64 -30.75 27.01
C THR A 250 -13.15 -30.59 27.20
N GLY A 251 -13.86 -31.66 27.56
CA GLY A 251 -15.28 -31.59 27.94
C GLY A 251 -16.28 -31.79 26.80
N GLY A 252 -15.89 -32.49 25.73
CA GLY A 252 -16.80 -32.89 24.65
C GLY A 252 -16.97 -31.81 23.59
N ALA A 253 -15.99 -31.70 22.69
CA ALA A 253 -16.01 -30.77 21.57
C ALA A 253 -17.13 -31.14 20.57
N ILE A 254 -17.72 -30.12 19.95
CA ILE A 254 -18.66 -30.27 18.83
C ILE A 254 -18.17 -29.46 17.62
N PRO A 255 -18.61 -29.81 16.39
CA PRO A 255 -18.25 -29.08 15.19
C PRO A 255 -18.42 -27.57 15.29
N GLY A 256 -17.32 -26.86 15.04
CA GLY A 256 -17.23 -25.41 15.09
C GLY A 256 -16.76 -24.84 16.43
N ASP A 257 -16.46 -25.68 17.43
CA ASP A 257 -15.90 -25.20 18.70
C ASP A 257 -14.49 -24.65 18.52
N GLY A 258 -13.68 -25.23 17.62
CA GLY A 258 -12.33 -24.72 17.32
C GLY A 258 -12.33 -23.25 16.89
N ILE A 259 -13.23 -22.87 15.97
CA ILE A 259 -13.30 -21.47 15.49
C ILE A 259 -13.93 -20.53 16.52
N ARG A 260 -14.85 -21.00 17.36
CA ARG A 260 -15.39 -20.20 18.48
C ARG A 260 -14.30 -19.90 19.50
N ALA A 261 -13.51 -20.90 19.89
CA ALA A 261 -12.43 -20.76 20.85
C ALA A 261 -11.42 -19.69 20.44
N MET A 262 -11.09 -19.60 19.14
CA MET A 262 -10.17 -18.59 18.60
C MET A 262 -10.74 -17.16 18.60
N GLN A 263 -12.02 -16.99 18.87
CA GLN A 263 -12.68 -15.68 18.92
C GLN A 263 -13.05 -15.25 20.34
N VAL A 264 -12.88 -16.12 21.33
CA VAL A 264 -13.06 -15.78 22.74
C VAL A 264 -12.10 -14.65 23.11
N LYS A 265 -12.63 -13.61 23.75
CA LYS A 265 -11.80 -12.50 24.22
C LYS A 265 -10.96 -12.96 25.40
N ARG A 266 -9.72 -12.46 25.50
CA ARG A 266 -8.77 -12.85 26.56
C ARG A 266 -9.29 -12.57 27.98
N ASP A 267 -10.23 -11.65 28.13
CA ASP A 267 -10.85 -11.26 29.40
C ASP A 267 -12.18 -11.98 29.71
N ASP A 268 -12.73 -12.76 28.77
CA ASP A 268 -13.95 -13.56 28.99
C ASP A 268 -13.59 -14.92 29.60
N VAL A 269 -13.16 -14.88 30.86
CA VAL A 269 -12.71 -16.06 31.63
C VAL A 269 -13.77 -17.16 31.66
N GLU A 270 -15.05 -16.81 31.74
CA GLU A 270 -16.15 -17.79 31.75
C GLU A 270 -16.18 -18.58 30.43
N ALA A 271 -16.14 -17.90 29.28
CA ALA A 271 -16.15 -18.56 27.98
C ALA A 271 -14.84 -19.35 27.69
N ILE A 272 -13.75 -19.08 28.41
CA ILE A 272 -12.50 -19.85 28.28
C ILE A 272 -12.61 -21.22 28.98
N PHE A 273 -13.33 -21.30 30.10
CA PHE A 273 -13.38 -22.51 30.94
C PHE A 273 -14.71 -23.27 30.86
N ASP A 274 -15.77 -22.66 30.31
CA ASP A 274 -17.09 -23.27 30.15
C ASP A 274 -17.50 -23.28 28.67
N ASN A 275 -17.55 -24.49 28.09
CA ASN A 275 -17.90 -24.70 26.69
C ASN A 275 -19.35 -24.26 26.37
N ASP A 276 -20.29 -24.39 27.31
CA ASP A 276 -21.68 -24.00 27.08
C ASP A 276 -21.80 -22.48 27.08
N VAL A 277 -21.06 -21.80 27.98
CA VAL A 277 -20.93 -20.33 27.93
C VAL A 277 -20.29 -19.90 26.62
N MET A 278 -19.17 -20.51 26.22
CA MET A 278 -18.50 -20.24 24.95
C MET A 278 -19.49 -20.32 23.79
N ARG A 279 -20.24 -21.42 23.68
CA ARG A 279 -21.21 -21.67 22.59
C ARG A 279 -22.38 -20.70 22.59
N SER A 280 -22.75 -20.14 23.74
CA SER A 280 -23.83 -19.15 23.86
C SER A 280 -23.44 -17.75 23.37
N ARG A 281 -22.14 -17.44 23.27
CA ARG A 281 -21.66 -16.12 22.84
C ARG A 281 -21.85 -15.93 21.32
N PRO A 282 -22.17 -14.71 20.87
CA PRO A 282 -22.16 -14.39 19.45
C PRO A 282 -20.72 -14.21 18.97
N TYR A 283 -20.35 -14.95 17.92
CA TYR A 283 -19.06 -14.78 17.24
C TYR A 283 -19.26 -14.33 15.80
N PRO A 284 -18.41 -13.40 15.32
CA PRO A 284 -18.55 -12.85 13.97
C PRO A 284 -18.15 -13.86 12.87
N LEU A 285 -17.26 -14.81 13.15
CA LEU A 285 -16.77 -15.78 12.17
C LEU A 285 -17.27 -17.19 12.48
N THR A 286 -17.53 -17.93 11.41
CA THR A 286 -18.02 -19.30 11.41
C THR A 286 -17.25 -20.14 10.38
N MET A 287 -17.42 -21.47 10.42
CA MET A 287 -16.89 -22.35 9.36
C MET A 287 -17.51 -22.09 7.98
N ASN A 288 -18.62 -21.35 7.88
CA ASN A 288 -19.11 -20.90 6.58
C ASN A 288 -18.22 -19.81 5.99
N ASP A 289 -17.63 -18.96 6.82
CA ASP A 289 -16.72 -17.90 6.38
C ASP A 289 -15.43 -18.49 5.83
N VAL A 290 -14.84 -19.47 6.53
CA VAL A 290 -13.64 -20.20 6.04
C VAL A 290 -13.93 -20.86 4.69
N ARG A 291 -15.05 -21.57 4.56
CA ARG A 291 -15.47 -22.17 3.29
C ARG A 291 -15.69 -21.11 2.20
N SER A 292 -16.32 -19.98 2.54
CA SER A 292 -16.52 -18.88 1.60
C SER A 292 -15.20 -18.29 1.12
N TRP A 293 -14.21 -18.12 2.01
CA TRP A 293 -12.87 -17.66 1.63
C TRP A 293 -12.17 -18.66 0.70
N THR A 294 -12.29 -19.96 0.95
CA THR A 294 -11.71 -21.00 0.09
C THR A 294 -12.32 -20.98 -1.30
N GLU A 295 -13.65 -20.86 -1.42
CA GLU A 295 -14.31 -20.77 -2.72
C GLU A 295 -13.99 -19.46 -3.45
N ARG A 296 -13.89 -18.34 -2.72
CA ARG A 296 -13.43 -17.07 -3.28
C ARG A 296 -12.00 -17.18 -3.82
N ALA A 297 -11.08 -17.76 -3.04
CA ALA A 297 -9.69 -17.99 -3.46
C ALA A 297 -9.62 -18.84 -4.74
N LYS A 298 -10.40 -19.93 -4.84
CA LYS A 298 -10.47 -20.74 -6.07
C LYS A 298 -11.06 -19.98 -7.25
N SER A 299 -12.08 -19.15 -7.02
CA SER A 299 -12.74 -18.39 -8.10
C SER A 299 -11.83 -17.33 -8.74
N MET A 300 -10.77 -16.90 -8.03
CA MET A 300 -9.73 -16.03 -8.59
C MET A 300 -9.05 -16.62 -9.84
N ASN A 301 -9.13 -17.94 -10.08
CA ASN A 301 -8.65 -18.55 -11.33
C ASN A 301 -9.28 -17.95 -12.59
N GLY A 302 -10.51 -17.42 -12.47
CA GLY A 302 -11.23 -16.75 -13.55
C GLY A 302 -10.90 -15.25 -13.72
N LEU A 303 -10.05 -14.67 -12.86
CA LEU A 303 -9.73 -13.23 -12.92
C LEU A 303 -8.63 -12.96 -13.96
N GLU A 304 -9.05 -12.38 -15.10
CA GLU A 304 -8.14 -11.99 -16.18
C GLU A 304 -7.49 -10.62 -15.98
N ASP A 305 -8.07 -9.76 -15.14
CA ASP A 305 -7.46 -8.48 -14.81
C ASP A 305 -6.48 -8.63 -13.63
N LYS A 306 -5.23 -8.24 -13.86
CA LYS A 306 -4.14 -8.34 -12.86
C LYS A 306 -4.39 -7.51 -11.60
N ARG A 307 -5.06 -6.36 -11.70
CA ARG A 307 -5.32 -5.48 -10.55
C ARG A 307 -6.48 -6.03 -9.72
N ALA A 308 -7.53 -6.50 -10.37
CA ALA A 308 -8.64 -7.21 -9.74
C ALA A 308 -8.12 -8.48 -9.02
N LEU A 309 -7.27 -9.26 -9.68
CA LEU A 309 -6.64 -10.45 -9.09
C LEU A 309 -5.90 -10.12 -7.79
N PHE A 310 -5.02 -9.12 -7.82
CA PHE A 310 -4.25 -8.77 -6.62
C PHE A 310 -5.11 -8.10 -5.54
N THR A 311 -6.13 -7.32 -5.93
CA THR A 311 -7.05 -6.70 -4.97
C THR A 311 -7.86 -7.76 -4.22
N GLU A 312 -8.39 -8.76 -4.93
CA GLU A 312 -9.10 -9.88 -4.31
C GLU A 312 -8.17 -10.74 -3.45
N PHE A 313 -6.96 -11.03 -3.93
CA PHE A 313 -5.93 -11.70 -3.14
C PHE A 313 -5.67 -10.98 -1.80
N ALA A 314 -5.40 -9.67 -1.86
CA ALA A 314 -5.14 -8.86 -0.68
C ALA A 314 -6.33 -8.81 0.28
N ALA A 315 -7.54 -8.68 -0.25
CA ALA A 315 -8.76 -8.65 0.55
C ALA A 315 -9.02 -9.98 1.27
N LEU A 316 -8.78 -11.12 0.61
CA LEU A 316 -8.93 -12.43 1.21
C LEU A 316 -7.92 -12.66 2.33
N GLU A 317 -6.64 -12.38 2.09
CA GLU A 317 -5.64 -12.51 3.15
C GLU A 317 -6.00 -11.69 4.38
N HIS A 318 -6.35 -10.41 4.18
CA HIS A 318 -6.69 -9.54 5.30
C HIS A 318 -7.89 -10.07 6.10
N ALA A 319 -8.84 -10.73 5.44
CA ALA A 319 -10.04 -11.27 6.09
C ALA A 319 -9.74 -12.40 7.07
N PHE A 320 -8.78 -13.29 6.78
CA PHE A 320 -8.50 -14.47 7.62
C PHE A 320 -7.20 -14.41 8.42
N GLU A 321 -6.29 -13.48 8.11
CA GLU A 321 -4.94 -13.40 8.70
C GLU A 321 -4.95 -13.28 10.24
N ASP A 322 -5.90 -12.56 10.83
CA ASP A 322 -5.99 -12.48 12.30
C ASP A 322 -6.38 -13.81 12.93
N LEU A 323 -7.32 -14.53 12.31
CA LEU A 323 -7.75 -15.85 12.78
C LEU A 323 -6.63 -16.87 12.62
N GLU A 324 -5.96 -16.88 11.46
CA GLU A 324 -4.81 -17.74 11.19
C GLU A 324 -3.71 -17.59 12.24
N ARG A 325 -3.32 -16.36 12.60
CA ARG A 325 -2.32 -16.14 13.65
C ARG A 325 -2.74 -16.73 14.99
N LYS A 326 -4.01 -16.62 15.37
CA LYS A 326 -4.54 -17.18 16.63
C LYS A 326 -4.54 -18.70 16.61
N VAL A 327 -4.91 -19.30 15.47
CA VAL A 327 -4.87 -20.75 15.27
C VAL A 327 -3.44 -21.27 15.37
N LEU A 328 -2.49 -20.65 14.68
CA LEU A 328 -1.08 -21.05 14.75
C LEU A 328 -0.51 -20.97 16.18
N ASP A 329 -0.80 -19.89 16.92
CA ASP A 329 -0.40 -19.75 18.33
C ASP A 329 -1.05 -20.83 19.22
N ALA A 330 -2.33 -21.14 19.01
CA ALA A 330 -3.03 -22.17 19.76
C ALA A 330 -2.51 -23.58 19.47
N VAL A 331 -2.30 -23.94 18.20
CA VAL A 331 -1.70 -25.21 17.78
C VAL A 331 -0.32 -25.39 18.43
N TRP A 332 0.53 -24.36 18.35
CA TRP A 332 1.87 -24.39 18.96
C TRP A 332 1.82 -24.63 20.47
N ARG A 333 0.89 -23.99 21.19
CA ARG A 333 0.71 -24.18 22.64
C ARG A 333 0.22 -25.58 23.00
N ILE A 334 -0.68 -26.16 22.19
CA ILE A 334 -1.16 -27.53 22.38
C ILE A 334 0.02 -28.50 22.24
N ASP A 335 0.83 -28.33 21.19
CA ASP A 335 2.00 -29.16 20.95
C ASP A 335 3.07 -29.02 22.04
N GLU A 336 3.32 -27.81 22.54
CA GLU A 336 4.23 -27.55 23.65
C GLU A 336 3.76 -28.25 24.94
N GLN A 337 2.46 -28.21 25.23
CA GLN A 337 1.87 -28.92 26.38
C GLN A 337 1.90 -30.44 26.22
N ALA A 338 1.74 -30.95 25.01
CA ALA A 338 1.82 -32.38 24.73
C ALA A 338 3.24 -32.93 24.91
N ASN A 339 4.26 -32.15 24.52
CA ASN A 339 5.67 -32.54 24.62
C ASN A 339 6.27 -32.40 26.03
N THR A 340 5.61 -31.67 26.94
CA THR A 340 6.07 -31.47 28.32
C THR A 340 5.45 -32.46 29.33
N ARG A 341 4.56 -33.33 28.87
CA ARG A 341 3.97 -34.44 29.63
C ARG A 341 4.67 -35.76 29.31
#